data_AF-A0A5K1K5C1-F1
#
_entry.id   AF-A0A5K1K5C1-F1
#
_cell.length_a   1.000
_cell.length_b   1.000
_cell.length_c   1.000
_cell.angle_alpha   90.00
_cell.angle_beta   90.00
_cell.angle_gamma   90.00
#
_symmetry.space_group_name_H-M   'P 1'
#
loop_
_entity.id
_entity.type
_entity.pdbx_description
1 polymer ?
#
loop_
_entity_poly.entity_id
_entity_poly.type
_entity_poly.pdbx_seq_one_letter_code
_entity_poly.pdbx_strand_id
1 'polypeptide(L)'
;MSLASLPLELIAEILFDLNFRDLLRCREVTDPVCTRFKAFIDNDIHAEYKFELATCGMQDVHSSPLTPVQRLSILRARQKSWTNFAWSAKENAFLNRSGPWHLCGNVLAQSEGERTLHFKKIPSATRGIQETEWTIPDIGCDITGVSIDPAQDLLVVVEHFLNVRLVWMSRIHLKALSSGEPHPAGPPEGILRHRSKLRRNSFSIQTSENHLGILMTGVENKELLVWDWKMGTLQL
;
A
#
# COMPACT_ATOMS: atom_id res chain seq x y z
N MET A 1 -33.39 28.69 17.15
CA MET A 1 -32.09 28.55 17.85
C MET A 1 -30.99 28.84 16.84
N SER A 2 -30.04 29.72 17.17
CA SER A 2 -28.93 30.09 16.28
C SER A 2 -27.70 29.25 16.62
N LEU A 3 -26.96 28.78 15.60
CA LEU A 3 -25.70 28.07 15.82
C LEU A 3 -24.70 28.93 16.63
N ALA A 4 -24.79 30.25 16.53
CA ALA A 4 -23.94 31.21 17.24
C ALA A 4 -24.18 31.27 18.76
N SER A 5 -25.30 30.75 19.25
CA SER A 5 -25.61 30.72 20.69
C SER A 5 -25.04 29.50 21.41
N LEU A 6 -24.39 28.58 20.68
CA LEU A 6 -23.71 27.43 21.29
C LEU A 6 -22.38 27.85 21.94
N PRO A 7 -21.94 27.12 22.99
CA PRO A 7 -20.56 27.14 23.47
C PRO A 7 -19.57 26.92 22.34
N LEU A 8 -18.39 27.53 22.45
CA LEU A 8 -17.36 27.50 21.40
C LEU A 8 -16.89 26.07 21.12
N GLU A 9 -16.84 25.24 22.16
CA GLU A 9 -16.46 23.84 22.12
C GLU A 9 -17.43 23.01 21.26
N LEU A 10 -18.73 23.28 21.36
CA LEU A 10 -19.73 22.59 20.54
C LEU A 10 -19.71 23.06 19.09
N ILE A 11 -19.45 24.34 18.87
CA ILE A 11 -19.23 24.88 17.53
C ILE A 11 -17.99 24.25 16.89
N ALA A 12 -16.90 24.09 17.67
CA ALA A 12 -15.67 23.46 17.23
C ALA A 12 -15.89 22.02 16.75
N GLU A 13 -16.54 21.19 17.58
CA GLU A 13 -16.88 19.81 17.23
C GLU A 13 -17.70 19.73 15.93
N ILE A 14 -18.75 20.55 15.82
CA ILE A 14 -19.59 20.61 14.61
C ILE A 14 -18.76 20.98 13.38
N LEU A 15 -17.88 21.99 13.50
CA LEU A 15 -17.02 22.41 12.40
C LEU A 15 -16.01 21.32 12.02
N PHE A 16 -15.47 20.57 12.98
CA PHE A 16 -14.48 19.52 12.70
C PHE A 16 -15.07 18.23 12.17
N ASP A 17 -16.38 18.00 12.33
CA ASP A 17 -17.09 16.95 11.63
C ASP A 17 -17.29 17.26 10.13
N LEU A 18 -17.27 18.53 9.72
CA LEU A 18 -17.42 18.92 8.31
C LEU A 18 -16.20 18.53 7.48
N ASN A 19 -16.38 18.17 6.21
CA ASN A 19 -15.24 17.98 5.32
C ASN A 19 -14.49 19.30 5.06
N PHE A 20 -13.26 19.22 4.53
CA PHE A 20 -12.42 20.40 4.32
C PHE A 20 -13.04 21.47 3.41
N ARG A 21 -13.88 21.08 2.44
CA ARG A 21 -14.52 22.03 1.50
C ARG A 21 -15.59 22.85 2.21
N ASP A 22 -16.38 22.21 3.06
CA ASP A 22 -17.42 22.89 3.83
C ASP A 22 -16.81 23.77 4.93
N LEU A 23 -15.70 23.33 5.54
CA LEU A 23 -14.89 24.19 6.43
C LEU A 23 -14.37 25.45 5.73
N LEU A 24 -13.87 25.34 4.49
CA LEU A 24 -13.44 26.50 3.70
C LEU A 24 -14.61 27.46 3.42
N ARG A 25 -15.80 26.93 3.12
CA ARG A 25 -17.00 27.76 2.96
C ARG A 25 -17.36 28.49 4.26
N CYS A 26 -17.32 27.81 5.41
CA CYS A 26 -17.56 28.43 6.71
C CYS A 26 -16.54 29.53 7.05
N ARG A 27 -15.32 29.44 6.48
CA ARG A 27 -14.26 30.44 6.61
C ARG A 27 -14.44 31.67 5.71
N GLU A 28 -15.11 31.52 4.56
CA GLU A 28 -15.24 32.57 3.52
C GLU A 28 -16.45 33.51 3.72
N VAL A 29 -17.51 33.07 4.41
CA VAL A 29 -18.73 33.86 4.55
C VAL A 29 -18.49 35.09 5.45
N THR A 30 -19.01 36.25 5.07
CA THR A 30 -18.77 37.58 5.69
C THR A 30 -19.88 38.05 6.63
N ASP A 31 -20.62 37.12 7.25
CA ASP A 31 -21.58 37.42 8.32
C ASP A 31 -20.84 37.58 9.68
N PRO A 32 -21.32 38.39 10.64
CA PRO A 32 -20.78 38.45 12.00
C PRO A 32 -20.55 37.08 12.65
N VAL A 33 -21.43 36.10 12.42
CA VAL A 33 -21.26 34.71 12.91
C VAL A 33 -20.05 34.04 12.26
N CYS A 34 -19.84 34.27 10.97
CA CYS A 34 -18.73 33.70 10.23
C CYS A 34 -17.40 34.40 10.51
N THR A 35 -17.41 35.63 11.03
CA THR A 35 -16.19 36.27 11.56
C THR A 35 -15.63 35.47 12.75
N ARG A 36 -16.51 34.96 13.61
CA ARG A 36 -16.16 34.07 14.73
C ARG A 36 -15.70 32.69 14.25
N PHE A 37 -16.35 32.12 13.24
CA PHE A 37 -15.92 30.83 12.65
C PHE A 37 -14.58 30.95 11.94
N LYS A 38 -14.38 32.02 11.17
CA LYS A 38 -13.10 32.32 10.53
C LYS A 38 -11.99 32.44 11.56
N ALA A 39 -12.19 33.23 12.61
CA ALA A 39 -11.20 33.38 13.68
C ALA A 39 -10.89 32.03 14.35
N PHE A 40 -11.90 31.19 14.57
CA PHE A 40 -11.71 29.86 15.12
C PHE A 40 -10.89 28.95 14.17
N ILE A 41 -11.33 28.83 12.91
CA ILE A 41 -10.68 28.01 11.88
C ILE A 41 -9.23 28.45 11.62
N ASP A 42 -8.97 29.76 11.57
CA ASP A 42 -7.63 30.31 11.29
C ASP A 42 -6.63 30.08 12.45
N ASN A 43 -7.12 29.86 13.68
CA ASN A 43 -6.28 29.67 14.87
C ASN A 43 -6.30 28.24 15.42
N ASP A 44 -6.98 27.31 14.76
CA ASP A 44 -7.13 25.94 15.24
C ASP A 44 -6.25 24.94 14.47
N ILE A 45 -5.56 24.08 15.24
CA ILE A 45 -4.62 23.09 14.74
C ILE A 45 -5.29 21.95 13.96
N HIS A 46 -6.53 21.58 14.31
CA HIS A 46 -7.31 20.54 13.63
C HIS A 46 -7.77 21.03 12.26
N ALA A 47 -8.21 22.29 12.16
CA ALA A 47 -8.50 22.91 10.86
C ALA A 47 -7.25 22.92 9.97
N GLU A 48 -6.13 23.41 10.50
CA GLU A 48 -4.85 23.46 9.78
C GLU A 48 -4.41 22.06 9.31
N TYR A 49 -4.50 21.05 10.18
CA TYR A 49 -4.21 19.67 9.85
C TYR A 49 -5.11 19.11 8.74
N LYS A 50 -6.41 19.39 8.80
CA LYS A 50 -7.37 18.93 7.79
C LYS A 50 -7.12 19.57 6.42
N PHE A 51 -6.74 20.84 6.38
CA PHE A 51 -6.36 21.52 5.13
C PHE A 51 -5.05 20.98 4.56
N GLU A 52 -4.05 20.73 5.40
CA GLU A 52 -2.78 20.17 4.95
C GLU A 52 -2.96 18.75 4.39
N LEU A 53 -3.77 17.91 5.04
CA LEU A 53 -4.16 16.59 4.55
C LEU A 53 -4.80 16.67 3.17
N ALA A 54 -5.80 17.56 3.00
CA ALA A 54 -6.48 17.74 1.73
C ALA A 54 -5.53 18.22 0.62
N THR A 55 -4.60 19.14 0.96
CA THR A 55 -3.60 19.67 0.03
C THR A 55 -2.65 18.57 -0.47
N CYS A 56 -2.31 17.62 0.40
CA CYS A 56 -1.43 16.51 0.07
C CYS A 56 -2.18 15.25 -0.45
N GLY A 57 -3.50 15.32 -0.60
CA GLY A 57 -4.33 14.18 -1.02
C GLY A 57 -4.34 13.02 -0.02
N MET A 58 -4.18 13.31 1.27
CA MET A 58 -4.10 12.32 2.35
C MET A 58 -5.38 12.31 3.19
N GLN A 59 -5.57 11.20 3.90
CA GLN A 59 -6.68 11.01 4.84
C GLN A 59 -6.13 10.80 6.25
N ASP A 60 -6.85 11.29 7.26
CA ASP A 60 -6.51 11.02 8.65
C ASP A 60 -6.82 9.57 9.02
N VAL A 61 -5.96 8.98 9.83
CA VAL A 61 -6.16 7.65 10.40
C VAL A 61 -6.54 7.83 11.86
N HIS A 62 -7.82 7.61 12.15
CA HIS A 62 -8.44 7.89 13.44
C HIS A 62 -7.75 7.18 14.63
N SER A 63 -7.04 6.07 14.37
CA SER A 63 -6.40 5.23 15.40
C SER A 63 -4.97 5.62 15.79
N SER A 64 -4.46 6.78 15.37
CA SER A 64 -3.08 7.17 15.67
C SER A 64 -2.89 7.68 17.12
N PRO A 65 -1.86 7.22 17.86
CA PRO A 65 -1.57 7.70 19.22
C PRO A 65 -0.98 9.12 19.24
N LEU A 66 -0.69 9.70 18.08
CA LEU A 66 -0.05 11.02 17.96
C LEU A 66 -1.06 12.14 18.14
N THR A 67 -0.64 13.22 18.79
CA THR A 67 -1.44 14.45 18.91
C THR A 67 -1.60 15.15 17.56
N PRO A 68 -2.64 15.98 17.36
CA PRO A 68 -2.82 16.75 16.12
C PRO A 68 -1.58 17.57 15.72
N VAL A 69 -0.91 18.19 16.70
CA VAL A 69 0.33 18.95 16.51
C VAL A 69 1.45 18.06 15.95
N GLN A 70 1.62 16.86 16.51
CA GLN A 70 2.64 15.90 16.04
C GLN A 70 2.31 15.38 14.63
N ARG A 71 1.04 15.10 14.35
CA ARG A 71 0.60 14.66 13.02
C ARG A 71 0.84 15.73 11.96
N LEU A 72 0.49 16.99 12.26
CA LEU A 72 0.73 18.11 11.37
C LEU A 72 2.23 18.35 11.13
N SER A 73 3.06 18.28 12.18
CA SER A 73 4.50 18.48 12.03
C SER A 73 5.15 17.40 11.14
N ILE A 74 4.73 16.13 11.29
CA ILE A 74 5.16 15.03 10.41
C ILE A 74 4.71 15.25 8.97
N LEU A 75 3.46 15.65 8.77
CA LEU A 75 2.90 15.88 7.43
C LEU A 75 3.67 16.99 6.71
N ARG A 76 3.93 18.11 7.40
CA ARG A 76 4.73 19.23 6.88
C ARG A 76 6.16 18.85 6.58
N ALA A 77 6.81 18.12 7.49
CA ALA A 77 8.17 17.64 7.29
C ALA A 77 8.25 16.74 6.04
N ARG A 78 7.29 15.81 5.89
CA ARG A 78 7.16 14.98 4.70
C ARG A 78 6.98 15.84 3.44
N GLN A 79 6.02 16.76 3.45
CA GLN A 79 5.72 17.58 2.27
C GLN A 79 6.91 18.46 1.85
N LYS A 80 7.62 19.03 2.83
CA LYS A 80 8.85 19.78 2.60
C LYS A 80 9.95 18.90 1.99
N SER A 81 10.14 17.68 2.49
CA SER A 81 11.12 16.74 1.94
C SER A 81 10.80 16.36 0.49
N TRP A 82 9.53 16.07 0.18
CA TRP A 82 9.10 15.74 -1.18
C TRP A 82 9.24 16.92 -2.14
N THR A 83 8.88 18.12 -1.71
CA THR A 83 8.95 19.34 -2.56
C THR A 83 10.40 19.72 -2.88
N ASN A 84 11.31 19.55 -1.93
CA ASN A 84 12.72 19.97 -2.08
C ASN A 84 13.67 18.83 -2.46
N PHE A 85 13.16 17.61 -2.69
CA PHE A 85 13.97 16.40 -2.87
C PHE A 85 15.00 16.20 -1.74
N ALA A 86 14.64 16.59 -0.51
CA ALA A 86 15.50 16.49 0.66
C ALA A 86 15.34 15.10 1.30
N TRP A 87 16.04 14.12 0.74
CA TRP A 87 16.06 12.74 1.21
C TRP A 87 16.65 12.65 2.62
N SER A 88 15.96 11.94 3.53
CA SER A 88 16.46 11.72 4.89
C SER A 88 17.59 10.68 4.94
N ALA A 89 17.63 9.77 3.96
CA ALA A 89 18.62 8.72 3.83
C ALA A 89 18.73 8.30 2.36
N LYS A 90 19.89 7.75 2.00
CA LYS A 90 20.13 7.12 0.71
C LYS A 90 20.88 5.83 0.96
N GLU A 91 20.39 4.74 0.39
CA GLU A 91 21.01 3.42 0.45
C GLU A 91 21.08 2.85 -0.97
N ASN A 92 22.17 2.15 -1.27
CA ASN A 92 22.28 1.36 -2.49
C ASN A 92 21.91 -0.08 -2.14
N ALA A 93 20.76 -0.55 -2.63
CA ALA A 93 20.39 -1.95 -2.54
C ALA A 93 21.13 -2.74 -3.63
N PHE A 94 21.93 -3.73 -3.22
CA PHE A 94 22.50 -4.68 -4.17
C PHE A 94 21.39 -5.63 -4.63
N LEU A 95 21.02 -5.52 -5.91
CA LEU A 95 20.05 -6.43 -6.50
C LEU A 95 20.74 -7.72 -6.91
N ASN A 96 20.21 -8.86 -6.45
CA ASN A 96 20.67 -10.16 -6.92
C ASN A 96 20.27 -10.30 -8.40
N ARG A 97 21.25 -10.28 -9.31
CA ARG A 97 21.00 -10.16 -10.76
C ARG A 97 20.39 -11.40 -11.40
N SER A 98 20.32 -12.52 -10.69
CA SER A 98 19.91 -13.81 -11.24
C SER A 98 18.43 -14.14 -11.09
N GLY A 99 17.65 -13.35 -10.35
CA GLY A 99 16.25 -13.70 -10.09
C GLY A 99 15.29 -12.53 -9.90
N PRO A 100 13.98 -12.81 -9.76
CA PRO A 100 12.96 -11.79 -9.66
C PRO A 100 13.04 -10.99 -8.35
N TRP A 101 12.67 -9.72 -8.45
CA TRP A 101 12.56 -8.82 -7.32
C TRP A 101 11.29 -7.98 -7.46
N HIS A 102 10.80 -7.45 -6.34
CA HIS A 102 9.65 -6.56 -6.31
C HIS A 102 9.80 -5.55 -5.18
N LEU A 103 9.43 -4.29 -5.44
CA LEU A 103 9.42 -3.23 -4.44
C LEU A 103 7.99 -2.70 -4.31
N CYS A 104 7.37 -2.90 -3.14
CA CYS A 104 6.03 -2.40 -2.85
C CYS A 104 6.07 -1.53 -1.58
N GLY A 105 5.67 -0.27 -1.73
CA GLY A 105 5.78 0.72 -0.66
C GLY A 105 7.23 0.88 -0.19
N ASN A 106 7.52 0.41 1.02
CA ASN A 106 8.86 0.43 1.60
C ASN A 106 9.43 -0.98 1.85
N VAL A 107 8.87 -2.03 1.24
CA VAL A 107 9.39 -3.40 1.35
C VAL A 107 9.94 -3.85 0.01
N LEU A 108 11.22 -4.23 0.00
CA LEU A 108 11.92 -4.83 -1.12
C LEU A 108 11.96 -6.35 -0.92
N ALA A 109 11.43 -7.11 -1.87
CA ALA A 109 11.56 -8.56 -1.96
C ALA A 109 12.53 -8.91 -3.08
N GLN A 110 13.45 -9.86 -2.83
CA GLN A 110 14.41 -10.34 -3.82
C GLN A 110 14.64 -11.83 -3.67
N SER A 111 14.69 -12.56 -4.78
CA SER A 111 15.08 -13.97 -4.76
C SER A 111 16.59 -14.16 -4.63
N GLU A 112 16.98 -15.17 -3.86
CA GLU A 112 18.31 -15.78 -3.92
C GLU A 112 18.18 -17.21 -4.46
N GLY A 113 18.77 -17.46 -5.62
CA GLY A 113 18.57 -18.73 -6.33
C GLY A 113 17.11 -18.92 -6.76
N GLU A 114 16.66 -20.17 -6.72
CA GLU A 114 15.34 -20.54 -7.25
C GLU A 114 14.24 -20.57 -6.17
N ARG A 115 14.57 -20.56 -4.87
CA ARG A 115 13.61 -20.89 -3.80
C ARG A 115 13.66 -20.00 -2.56
N THR A 116 14.73 -19.23 -2.37
CA THR A 116 14.91 -18.33 -1.22
C THR A 116 14.40 -16.94 -1.57
N LEU A 117 13.70 -16.27 -0.65
CA LEU A 117 13.35 -14.85 -0.76
C LEU A 117 13.88 -14.05 0.44
N HIS A 118 14.60 -12.97 0.16
CA HIS A 118 14.99 -11.97 1.15
C HIS A 118 14.08 -10.77 1.07
N PHE A 119 13.79 -10.20 2.23
CA PHE A 119 12.96 -9.02 2.37
C PHE A 119 13.69 -7.98 3.19
N LYS A 120 13.62 -6.72 2.73
CA LYS A 120 14.10 -5.55 3.44
C LYS A 120 13.00 -4.52 3.52
N LYS A 121 12.59 -4.19 4.74
CA LYS A 121 11.73 -3.03 5.03
C LYS A 121 12.62 -1.80 5.19
N ILE A 122 12.58 -0.94 4.18
CA ILE A 122 13.32 0.31 4.10
C ILE A 122 12.80 1.25 5.20
N PRO A 123 13.69 1.84 6.03
CA PRO A 123 13.31 2.70 7.13
C PRO A 123 12.72 4.04 6.64
N SER A 124 11.97 4.70 7.52
CA SER A 124 11.44 6.04 7.28
C SER A 124 11.37 6.82 8.59
N ALA A 125 12.28 7.79 8.75
CA ALA A 125 12.35 8.63 9.95
C ALA A 125 11.04 9.42 10.18
N THR A 126 10.46 9.99 9.12
CA THR A 126 9.21 10.77 9.21
C THR A 126 8.00 9.91 9.57
N ARG A 127 8.00 8.63 9.21
CA ARG A 127 6.91 7.69 9.55
C ARG A 127 7.21 6.86 10.79
N GLY A 128 8.36 7.05 11.44
CA GLY A 128 8.81 6.22 12.56
C GLY A 128 9.03 4.74 12.21
N ILE A 129 9.26 4.43 10.92
CA ILE A 129 9.47 3.06 10.46
C ILE A 129 10.93 2.68 10.66
N GLN A 130 11.15 1.66 11.47
CA GLN A 130 12.46 1.04 11.65
C GLN A 130 12.78 0.10 10.48
N GLU A 131 14.08 -0.06 10.25
CA GLU A 131 14.58 -1.06 9.32
C GLU A 131 14.32 -2.46 9.87
N THR A 132 13.96 -3.39 9.00
CA THR A 132 13.79 -4.80 9.36
C THR A 132 14.11 -5.65 8.15
N GLU A 133 14.84 -6.74 8.37
CA GLU A 133 15.15 -7.72 7.34
C GLU A 133 14.68 -9.09 7.80
N TRP A 134 14.15 -9.88 6.88
CA TRP A 134 13.76 -11.26 7.12
C TRP A 134 13.94 -12.07 5.84
N THR A 135 14.01 -13.39 6.00
CA THR A 135 14.25 -14.32 4.89
C THR A 135 13.28 -15.48 5.00
N ILE A 136 12.73 -15.90 3.85
CA ILE A 136 12.05 -17.19 3.70
C ILE A 136 13.01 -18.10 2.94
N PRO A 137 13.67 -19.06 3.61
CA PRO A 137 14.77 -19.82 3.03
C PRO A 137 14.33 -20.85 1.97
N ASP A 138 13.11 -21.35 2.06
CA ASP A 138 12.53 -22.22 1.04
C ASP A 138 11.04 -21.92 0.90
N ILE A 139 10.65 -21.38 -0.26
CA ILE A 139 9.26 -21.06 -0.54
C ILE A 139 8.42 -22.29 -0.92
N GLY A 140 9.06 -23.43 -1.19
CA GLY A 140 8.38 -24.68 -1.57
C GLY A 140 8.33 -24.92 -3.09
N CYS A 141 8.65 -23.93 -3.93
CA CYS A 141 8.58 -24.01 -5.39
C CYS A 141 9.66 -23.16 -6.08
N ASP A 142 9.86 -23.39 -7.37
CA ASP A 142 10.80 -22.59 -8.17
C ASP A 142 10.19 -21.24 -8.54
N ILE A 143 10.87 -20.16 -8.14
CA ILE A 143 10.40 -18.78 -8.26
C ILE A 143 10.65 -18.29 -9.69
N THR A 144 9.57 -18.09 -10.44
CA THR A 144 9.62 -17.50 -11.79
C THR A 144 9.06 -16.07 -11.83
N GLY A 145 8.29 -15.68 -10.80
CA GLY A 145 7.79 -14.32 -10.60
C GLY A 145 7.44 -14.09 -9.14
N VAL A 146 7.61 -12.84 -8.68
CA VAL A 146 7.31 -12.45 -7.30
C VAL A 146 6.57 -11.11 -7.26
N SER A 147 5.63 -10.99 -6.35
CA SER A 147 4.97 -9.74 -5.98
C SER A 147 4.54 -9.78 -4.52
N ILE A 148 4.39 -8.61 -3.92
CA ILE A 148 4.06 -8.48 -2.50
C ILE A 148 3.04 -7.37 -2.30
N ASP A 149 2.15 -7.57 -1.33
CA ASP A 149 1.24 -6.57 -0.80
C ASP A 149 1.38 -6.55 0.73
N PRO A 150 2.31 -5.71 1.25
CA PRO A 150 2.53 -5.60 2.68
C PRO A 150 1.30 -5.13 3.47
N ALA A 151 0.33 -4.46 2.84
CA ALA A 151 -0.87 -3.99 3.52
C ALA A 151 -1.81 -5.14 3.91
N GLN A 152 -1.74 -6.26 3.18
CA GLN A 152 -2.55 -7.44 3.41
C GLN A 152 -1.73 -8.64 3.94
N ASP A 153 -0.44 -8.44 4.25
CA ASP A 153 0.52 -9.52 4.55
C ASP A 153 0.59 -10.58 3.43
N LEU A 154 0.42 -10.19 2.16
CA LEU A 154 0.36 -11.10 1.03
C LEU A 154 1.67 -11.16 0.25
N LEU A 155 2.15 -12.37 0.01
CA LEU A 155 3.24 -12.73 -0.88
C LEU A 155 2.68 -13.61 -2.01
N VAL A 156 2.89 -13.17 -3.25
CA VAL A 156 2.49 -13.90 -4.45
C VAL A 156 3.74 -14.42 -5.14
N VAL A 157 3.82 -15.75 -5.31
CA VAL A 157 4.92 -16.41 -6.01
C VAL A 157 4.39 -17.22 -7.17
N VAL A 158 4.96 -17.00 -8.34
CA VAL A 158 4.60 -17.74 -9.55
C VAL A 158 5.63 -18.83 -9.80
N GLU A 159 5.15 -20.06 -9.89
CA GLU A 159 5.90 -21.23 -10.34
C GLU A 159 5.40 -21.58 -11.75
N HIS A 160 6.30 -21.54 -12.75
CA HIS A 160 5.96 -21.79 -14.15
C HIS A 160 6.79 -22.95 -14.70
N PHE A 161 6.12 -24.05 -15.04
CA PHE A 161 6.80 -25.31 -15.35
C PHE A 161 6.08 -26.12 -16.43
N LEU A 162 6.82 -27.02 -17.08
CA LEU A 162 6.27 -28.00 -18.02
C LEU A 162 5.87 -29.26 -17.25
N ASN A 163 4.58 -29.61 -17.26
CA ASN A 163 4.14 -30.82 -16.57
C ASN A 163 4.46 -32.11 -17.35
N VAL A 164 4.20 -33.27 -16.74
CA VAL A 164 4.43 -34.60 -17.34
C VAL A 164 3.66 -34.86 -18.64
N ARG A 165 2.61 -34.08 -18.92
CA ARG A 165 1.81 -34.14 -20.16
C ARG A 165 2.30 -33.15 -21.22
N LEU A 166 3.49 -32.57 -21.03
CA LEU A 166 4.10 -31.57 -21.91
C LEU A 166 3.22 -30.31 -22.09
N VAL A 167 2.55 -29.92 -21.02
CA VAL A 167 1.70 -28.72 -20.99
C VAL A 167 2.28 -27.74 -19.98
N TRP A 168 2.41 -26.48 -20.39
CA TRP A 168 2.85 -25.40 -19.52
C TRP A 168 1.78 -25.09 -18.47
N MET A 169 2.20 -25.10 -17.20
CA MET A 169 1.37 -24.81 -16.05
C MET A 169 1.95 -23.63 -15.31
N SER A 170 1.05 -22.79 -14.79
CA SER A 170 1.39 -21.76 -13.80
C SER A 170 0.67 -22.07 -12.51
N ARG A 171 1.42 -22.17 -11.42
CA ARG A 171 0.90 -22.18 -10.05
C ARG A 171 1.21 -20.85 -9.41
N ILE A 172 0.18 -20.23 -8.86
CA ILE A 172 0.28 -18.95 -8.17
C ILE A 172 0.11 -19.28 -6.69
N HIS A 173 1.23 -19.27 -5.97
CA HIS A 173 1.28 -19.52 -4.54
C HIS A 173 0.95 -18.22 -3.80
N LEU A 174 -0.05 -18.28 -2.95
CA LEU A 174 -0.54 -17.21 -2.08
C LEU A 174 -0.06 -17.49 -0.66
N LYS A 175 0.92 -16.73 -0.21
CA LYS A 175 1.60 -16.94 1.06
C LYS A 175 1.51 -15.71 1.95
N ALA A 176 1.63 -15.90 3.25
CA ALA A 176 1.84 -14.81 4.18
C ALA A 176 3.25 -14.24 3.99
N LEU A 177 3.37 -12.92 3.79
CA LEU A 177 4.64 -12.23 3.59
C LEU A 177 5.54 -12.32 4.83
N SER A 178 4.92 -12.33 6.01
CA SER A 178 5.58 -12.42 7.30
C SER A 178 6.21 -13.79 7.60
N SER A 179 5.62 -14.89 7.11
CA SER A 179 6.00 -16.25 7.51
C SER A 179 6.33 -17.22 6.36
N GLY A 180 5.82 -16.98 5.15
CA GLY A 180 5.94 -17.89 4.02
C GLY A 180 4.93 -19.04 3.99
N GLU A 181 4.10 -19.16 5.03
CA GLU A 181 3.01 -20.13 5.13
C GLU A 181 1.85 -19.77 4.17
N PRO A 182 0.94 -20.71 3.86
CA PRO A 182 -0.26 -20.41 3.07
C PRO A 182 -1.04 -19.23 3.65
N HIS A 183 -1.44 -18.29 2.80
CA HIS A 183 -2.09 -17.07 3.26
C HIS A 183 -3.49 -17.38 3.84
N PRO A 184 -3.81 -16.96 5.08
CA PRO A 184 -5.04 -17.38 5.78
C PRO A 184 -6.33 -16.87 5.12
N ALA A 185 -6.29 -15.75 4.43
CA ALA A 185 -7.44 -15.21 3.69
C ALA A 185 -7.65 -15.82 2.29
N GLY A 186 -6.72 -16.68 1.83
CA GLY A 186 -6.81 -17.34 0.53
C GLY A 186 -7.55 -18.68 0.61
N PRO A 187 -7.60 -19.41 -0.53
CA PRO A 187 -8.11 -20.78 -0.56
C PRO A 187 -7.29 -21.71 0.35
N PRO A 188 -7.86 -22.84 0.82
CA PRO A 188 -7.18 -23.75 1.75
C PRO A 188 -5.81 -24.28 1.26
N GLU A 189 -5.65 -24.51 -0.05
CA GLU A 189 -4.36 -24.94 -0.62
C GLU A 189 -3.35 -23.78 -0.74
N GLY A 190 -3.80 -22.52 -0.67
CA GLY A 190 -2.97 -21.35 -0.94
C GLY A 190 -2.44 -21.29 -2.37
N ILE A 191 -3.07 -21.98 -3.33
CA ILE A 191 -2.57 -22.09 -4.71
C ILE A 191 -3.69 -21.86 -5.71
N LEU A 192 -3.47 -20.94 -6.65
CA LEU A 192 -4.29 -20.79 -7.86
C LEU A 192 -3.59 -21.48 -9.03
N ARG A 193 -4.35 -22.16 -9.89
CA ARG A 193 -3.79 -22.97 -10.99
C ARG A 193 -4.28 -22.44 -12.33
N HIS A 194 -3.34 -22.25 -13.25
CA HIS A 194 -3.63 -21.84 -14.62
C HIS A 194 -2.89 -22.72 -15.62
N ARG A 195 -3.57 -23.06 -16.72
CA ARG A 195 -2.97 -23.78 -17.85
C ARG A 195 -2.52 -22.74 -18.87
N SER A 196 -1.22 -22.48 -18.90
CA SER A 196 -0.61 -21.49 -19.79
C SER A 196 -0.44 -22.07 -21.19
N LYS A 197 -0.70 -21.26 -22.23
CA LYS A 197 -0.26 -21.60 -23.60
C LYS A 197 1.15 -21.11 -23.88
N LEU A 198 1.71 -20.31 -22.97
CA LEU A 198 3.01 -19.66 -23.13
C LEU A 198 4.14 -20.48 -22.50
N ARG A 199 5.26 -20.58 -23.21
CA ARG A 199 6.45 -21.39 -22.86
C ARG A 199 7.51 -20.67 -22.01
N ARG A 200 7.68 -19.37 -22.22
CA ARG A 200 8.62 -18.51 -21.49
C ARG A 200 7.89 -17.22 -21.22
N ASN A 201 7.83 -16.83 -19.96
CA ASN A 201 6.99 -15.72 -19.53
C ASN A 201 7.79 -14.75 -18.66
N SER A 202 7.67 -13.47 -18.96
CA SER A 202 7.77 -12.46 -17.92
C SER A 202 6.40 -12.24 -17.31
N PHE A 203 6.38 -11.84 -16.04
CA PHE A 203 5.17 -11.63 -15.26
C PHE A 203 5.09 -10.18 -14.83
N SER A 204 3.95 -9.54 -15.05
CA SER A 204 3.56 -8.32 -14.34
C SER A 204 2.41 -8.69 -13.42
N ILE A 205 2.62 -8.53 -12.12
CA ILE A 205 1.69 -8.94 -11.08
C ILE A 205 1.27 -7.69 -10.30
N GLN A 206 -0.03 -7.51 -10.11
CA GLN A 206 -0.61 -6.37 -9.40
C GLN A 206 -1.71 -6.87 -8.46
N THR A 207 -1.74 -6.35 -7.25
CA THR A 207 -2.80 -6.60 -6.27
C THR A 207 -3.62 -5.33 -6.06
N SER A 208 -4.93 -5.51 -5.88
CA SER A 208 -5.82 -4.42 -5.48
C SER A 208 -6.96 -5.02 -4.68
N GLU A 209 -6.94 -4.81 -3.35
CA GLU A 209 -7.89 -5.41 -2.42
C GLU A 209 -7.97 -6.95 -2.62
N ASN A 210 -9.12 -7.46 -3.06
CA ASN A 210 -9.35 -8.88 -3.30
C ASN A 210 -8.94 -9.34 -4.71
N HIS A 211 -8.52 -8.42 -5.58
CA HIS A 211 -8.17 -8.73 -6.96
C HIS A 211 -6.67 -8.95 -7.11
N LEU A 212 -6.32 -10.02 -7.81
CA LEU A 212 -4.97 -10.33 -8.23
C LEU A 212 -4.92 -10.38 -9.76
N GLY A 213 -4.27 -9.38 -10.36
CA GLY A 213 -4.01 -9.30 -11.78
C GLY A 213 -2.63 -9.86 -12.12
N ILE A 214 -2.56 -10.76 -13.10
CA ILE A 214 -1.32 -11.32 -13.61
C ILE A 214 -1.31 -11.23 -15.13
N LEU A 215 -0.44 -10.40 -15.67
CA LEU A 215 -0.14 -10.36 -17.10
C LEU A 215 1.09 -11.21 -17.37
N MET A 216 0.87 -12.33 -18.07
CA MET A 216 1.91 -13.21 -18.57
C MET A 216 2.27 -12.77 -20.00
N THR A 217 3.54 -12.44 -20.23
CA THR A 217 4.01 -12.03 -21.55
C THR A 217 5.00 -13.04 -22.10
N GLY A 218 4.59 -13.74 -23.15
CA GLY A 218 5.47 -14.57 -23.96
C GLY A 218 6.07 -13.81 -25.14
N VAL A 219 6.76 -14.52 -26.03
CA VAL A 219 7.42 -13.92 -27.20
C VAL A 219 6.40 -13.34 -28.19
N GLU A 220 5.31 -14.06 -28.45
CA GLU A 220 4.33 -13.70 -29.49
C GLU A 220 2.92 -13.42 -28.92
N ASN A 221 2.67 -13.84 -27.68
CA ASN A 221 1.34 -13.86 -27.09
C ASN A 221 1.37 -13.33 -25.66
N LYS A 222 0.22 -12.81 -25.21
CA LYS A 222 0.00 -12.35 -23.84
C LYS A 222 -1.26 -12.97 -23.28
N GLU A 223 -1.24 -13.31 -22.00
CA GLU A 223 -2.40 -13.79 -21.26
C GLU A 223 -2.57 -12.88 -20.04
N LEU A 224 -3.75 -12.27 -19.89
CA LEU A 224 -4.12 -11.52 -18.70
C LEU A 224 -5.07 -12.39 -17.88
N LEU A 225 -4.74 -12.58 -16.61
CA LEU A 225 -5.56 -13.29 -15.64
C LEU A 225 -5.97 -12.30 -14.56
N VAL A 226 -7.25 -12.32 -14.19
CA VAL A 226 -7.73 -11.58 -13.02
C VAL A 226 -8.44 -12.54 -12.11
N TRP A 227 -7.96 -12.68 -10.88
CA TRP A 227 -8.54 -13.55 -9.86
C TRP A 227 -9.15 -12.72 -8.75
N ASP A 228 -10.27 -13.19 -8.18
CA ASP A 228 -10.52 -12.96 -6.76
C ASP A 228 -9.64 -13.94 -6.00
N TRP A 229 -8.53 -13.46 -5.44
CA TRP A 229 -7.52 -14.32 -4.84
C TRP A 229 -7.97 -14.89 -3.50
N LYS A 230 -8.92 -14.24 -2.80
CA LYS A 230 -9.44 -14.75 -1.52
C LYS A 230 -10.41 -15.90 -1.74
N MET A 231 -11.26 -15.78 -2.76
CA MET A 231 -12.19 -16.83 -3.15
C MET A 231 -11.55 -17.91 -4.04
N GLY A 232 -10.40 -17.63 -4.64
CA GLY A 232 -9.73 -18.52 -5.58
C GLY A 232 -10.47 -18.68 -6.91
N THR A 233 -11.22 -17.65 -7.33
CA THR A 233 -12.03 -17.70 -8.56
C THR A 233 -11.41 -16.84 -9.66
N LEU A 234 -11.30 -17.40 -10.86
CA LEU A 234 -10.87 -16.66 -12.05
C LEU A 234 -12.05 -15.84 -12.57
N GLN A 235 -11.84 -14.53 -12.71
CA GLN A 235 -12.84 -13.59 -13.20
C GLN A 235 -12.62 -13.20 -14.66
N LEU A 236 -11.36 -13.26 -15.13
CA LEU A 236 -10.97 -13.01 -16.52
C LEU A 236 -9.86 -13.98 -16.94
#